data_AF-X8JF63-F1
#
_entry.id   AF-X8JF63-F1
#
_cell.length_a   1.000
_cell.length_b   1.000
_cell.length_c   1.000
_cell.angle_alpha   90.00
_cell.angle_beta   90.00
_cell.angle_gamma   90.00
#
_symmetry.space_group_name_H-M   'P 1'
#
loop_
_entity.id
_entity.type
_entity.pdbx_description
1 polymer ?
#
loop_
_entity_poly.entity_id
_entity_poly.type
_entity_poly.pdbx_seq_one_letter_code
_entity_poly.pdbx_strand_id
1 'polypeptide(L)'
;MGGVLVKGASVYVVPCLAQADLVITIGNIPVSVHPLDLTEVQVDDFGTGKNLTFCTSAYAPASYGGADDDIILGDAFLRNVYAVYNYGDFVKTESGHNTSSPFIQILPLTNSTAASEEFKEARAKALEGLPPQLDVKTVNDPTPKALPSTSSSSKNGTGGSNLNAALSKSLSSVSDNSSGSDSLKTLASLAPIALGFLGASVGLLLILIAVVTYGLLQLREQGSTRTAAYVPLPLKREQVGGYKDDGQGRYDTPFRG
;
A
#
# COMPACT_ATOMS: atom_id res chain seq x y z
N MET A 1 24.97 1.60 -2.83
CA MET A 1 23.67 1.17 -3.37
C MET A 1 23.26 2.18 -4.40
N GLY A 2 23.00 1.79 -5.64
CA GLY A 2 22.59 2.72 -6.69
C GLY A 2 21.52 2.06 -7.55
N GLY A 3 20.47 2.80 -7.86
CA GLY A 3 19.51 2.41 -8.89
C GLY A 3 20.09 2.65 -10.28
N VAL A 4 19.59 1.91 -11.27
CA VAL A 4 19.97 2.07 -12.68
C VAL A 4 18.70 2.38 -13.48
N LEU A 5 18.73 3.46 -14.28
CA LEU A 5 17.64 3.81 -15.18
C LEU A 5 17.60 2.79 -16.33
N VAL A 6 16.43 2.21 -16.60
CA VAL A 6 16.25 1.26 -17.69
C VAL A 6 16.26 2.01 -19.03
N LYS A 7 17.01 1.52 -20.01
CA LYS A 7 17.02 2.12 -21.36
C LYS A 7 15.68 1.91 -22.03
N GLY A 8 15.08 3.00 -22.51
CA GLY A 8 13.79 2.96 -23.20
C GLY A 8 12.57 2.90 -22.27
N ALA A 9 12.77 2.96 -20.95
CA ALA A 9 11.70 3.06 -19.97
C ALA A 9 12.04 4.11 -18.89
N SER A 10 11.08 4.93 -18.49
CA SER A 10 11.27 5.93 -17.43
C SER A 10 11.16 5.31 -16.04
N VAL A 11 11.96 4.28 -15.75
CA VAL A 11 11.91 3.58 -14.46
C VAL A 11 13.31 3.22 -13.98
N TYR A 12 13.55 3.39 -12.67
CA TYR A 12 14.77 2.96 -12.02
C TYR A 12 14.61 1.55 -11.45
N VAL A 13 15.57 0.68 -11.75
CA VAL A 13 15.71 -0.61 -11.07
C VAL A 13 16.72 -0.49 -9.94
N VAL A 14 16.31 -0.94 -8.75
CA VAL A 14 17.06 -0.85 -7.49
C VAL A 14 17.17 -2.23 -6.83
N PRO A 15 18.19 -2.48 -5.99
CA PRO A 15 18.28 -3.72 -5.24
C PRO A 15 17.12 -3.83 -4.25
N CYS A 16 16.38 -4.94 -4.27
CA CYS A 16 15.17 -5.09 -3.46
C CYS A 16 15.41 -5.03 -1.94
N LEU A 17 16.57 -5.49 -1.48
CA LEU A 17 16.95 -5.48 -0.06
C LEU A 17 17.64 -4.18 0.37
N ALA A 18 17.89 -3.25 -0.56
CA ALA A 18 18.47 -1.96 -0.22
C ALA A 18 17.36 -1.03 0.28
N GLN A 19 17.49 -0.58 1.52
CA GLN A 19 16.61 0.42 2.09
C GLN A 19 17.10 1.83 1.73
N ALA A 20 16.16 2.72 1.41
CA ALA A 20 16.40 4.16 1.30
C ALA A 20 15.56 4.90 2.35
N ASP A 21 16.03 6.08 2.76
CA ASP A 21 15.31 7.02 3.60
C ASP A 21 14.93 8.24 2.75
N LEU A 22 13.63 8.50 2.59
CA LEU A 22 13.10 9.62 1.82
C LEU A 22 12.24 10.48 2.73
N VAL A 23 12.60 11.75 2.82
CA VAL A 23 11.84 12.76 3.57
C VAL A 23 11.45 13.88 2.61
N ILE A 24 10.16 14.15 2.53
CA ILE A 24 9.60 15.27 1.76
C ILE A 24 9.14 16.31 2.75
N THR A 25 9.62 17.55 2.62
CA THR A 25 9.24 18.65 3.51
C THR A 25 8.34 19.63 2.79
N ILE A 26 7.11 19.81 3.28
CA ILE A 26 6.12 20.75 2.74
C ILE A 26 5.76 21.74 3.84
N GLY A 27 6.00 23.04 3.62
CA GLY A 27 5.67 24.08 4.61
C GLY A 27 6.23 23.80 6.01
N ASN A 28 7.50 23.36 6.09
CA ASN A 28 8.19 22.95 7.32
C ASN A 28 7.65 21.70 8.02
N ILE A 29 6.76 20.93 7.37
CA ILE A 29 6.27 19.64 7.87
C ILE A 29 7.07 18.53 7.18
N PRO A 30 7.97 17.82 7.90
CA PRO A 30 8.68 16.68 7.35
C PRO A 30 7.77 15.45 7.27
N VAL A 31 7.69 14.85 6.09
CA VAL A 31 6.98 13.60 5.84
C VAL A 31 8.01 12.53 5.48
N SER A 32 8.25 11.59 6.40
CA SER A 32 9.01 10.37 6.07
C SER A 32 8.13 9.44 5.24
N VAL A 33 8.68 8.94 4.13
CA VAL A 33 8.00 7.94 3.28
C VAL A 33 8.46 6.54 3.71
N HIS A 34 7.51 5.63 3.90
CA HIS A 34 7.79 4.26 4.31
C HIS A 34 8.66 3.57 3.25
N PRO A 35 9.74 2.85 3.60
CA PRO A 35 10.63 2.26 2.59
C PRO A 35 9.96 1.22 1.68
N LEU A 36 8.88 0.57 2.14
CA LEU A 36 8.06 -0.31 1.29
C LEU A 36 7.28 0.46 0.22
N ASP A 37 6.95 1.74 0.44
CA ASP A 37 6.28 2.58 -0.56
C ASP A 37 7.28 3.20 -1.56
N LEU A 38 8.59 3.05 -1.34
CA LEU A 38 9.62 3.54 -2.25
C LEU A 38 9.91 2.58 -3.41
N THR A 39 9.59 1.30 -3.24
CA THR A 39 9.99 0.25 -4.18
C THR A 39 8.95 -0.85 -4.32
N GLU A 40 8.73 -1.33 -5.54
CA GLU A 40 7.84 -2.45 -5.83
C GLU A 40 8.62 -3.65 -6.34
N VAL A 41 8.25 -4.87 -5.95
CA VAL A 41 8.88 -6.11 -6.43
C VAL A 41 8.30 -6.49 -7.78
N GLN A 42 9.16 -6.80 -8.74
CA GLN A 42 8.83 -7.21 -10.10
C GLN A 42 9.53 -8.52 -10.45
N VAL A 43 8.96 -9.25 -11.40
CA VAL A 43 9.53 -10.48 -11.97
C VAL A 43 9.39 -10.44 -13.49
N ASP A 44 10.50 -10.55 -14.20
CA ASP A 44 10.56 -10.55 -15.66
C ASP A 44 11.70 -11.47 -16.12
N ASP A 45 11.61 -12.02 -17.33
CA ASP A 45 12.66 -12.84 -17.93
C ASP A 45 13.65 -12.03 -18.78
N PHE A 46 13.37 -10.75 -19.03
CA PHE A 46 14.16 -9.86 -19.88
C PHE A 46 14.47 -10.46 -21.26
N GLY A 47 13.59 -11.32 -21.78
CA GLY A 47 13.79 -12.04 -23.04
C GLY A 47 14.85 -13.15 -22.99
N THR A 48 15.36 -13.50 -21.80
CA THR A 48 16.36 -14.56 -21.60
C THR A 48 15.74 -15.94 -21.35
N GLY A 49 14.42 -16.02 -21.17
CA GLY A 49 13.69 -17.24 -20.80
C GLY A 49 13.95 -17.70 -19.36
N LYS A 50 14.61 -16.89 -18.53
CA LYS A 50 14.82 -17.13 -17.10
C LYS A 50 14.31 -15.96 -16.29
N ASN A 51 13.28 -16.19 -15.49
CA ASN A 51 12.75 -15.16 -14.61
C ASN A 51 13.80 -14.67 -13.61
N LEU A 52 13.89 -13.36 -13.45
CA LEU A 52 14.70 -12.67 -12.46
C LEU A 52 13.80 -11.74 -11.65
N THR A 53 14.09 -11.64 -10.36
CA THR A 53 13.39 -10.72 -9.45
C THR A 53 14.15 -9.41 -9.33
N PHE A 54 13.45 -8.29 -9.42
CA PHE A 54 14.06 -6.97 -9.27
C PHE A 54 13.07 -6.03 -8.61
N CYS A 55 13.53 -4.85 -8.19
CA CYS A 55 12.63 -3.85 -7.64
C CYS A 55 12.71 -2.58 -8.47
N THR A 56 11.55 -1.98 -8.72
CA THR A 56 11.45 -0.68 -9.38
C THR A 56 11.21 0.40 -8.35
N SER A 57 11.69 1.61 -8.61
CA SER A 57 11.35 2.76 -7.76
C SER A 57 9.92 3.25 -8.04
N ALA A 58 9.20 3.62 -6.99
CA ALA A 58 7.92 4.31 -7.09
C ALA A 58 8.05 5.75 -7.57
N TYR A 59 9.23 6.35 -7.43
CA TYR A 59 9.54 7.70 -7.91
C TYR A 59 10.36 7.60 -9.19
N ALA A 60 9.82 8.14 -10.26
CA ALA A 60 10.38 8.06 -11.60
C ALA A 60 10.47 9.44 -12.24
N PRO A 61 11.42 9.66 -13.17
CA PRO A 61 11.46 10.88 -13.94
C PRO A 61 10.26 10.90 -14.88
N ALA A 62 9.50 11.98 -14.82
CA ALA A 62 8.41 12.25 -15.74
C ALA A 62 8.62 13.62 -16.39
N SER A 63 8.31 13.74 -17.66
CA SER A 63 8.23 15.03 -18.35
C SER A 63 6.82 15.16 -18.91
N TYR A 64 6.13 16.19 -18.44
CA TYR A 64 4.81 16.60 -18.92
C TYR A 64 4.97 18.03 -19.43
N GLY A 65 4.55 18.28 -20.68
CA GLY A 65 4.88 19.50 -21.42
C GLY A 65 4.64 20.80 -20.63
N GLY A 66 5.70 21.33 -20.01
CA GLY A 66 5.71 22.57 -19.23
C GLY A 66 5.87 22.43 -17.70
N ALA A 67 5.98 21.21 -17.17
CA ALA A 67 6.07 20.93 -15.73
C ALA A 67 7.44 20.33 -15.33
N ASP A 68 8.52 20.78 -15.99
CA ASP A 68 9.85 20.17 -15.86
C ASP A 68 10.49 20.36 -14.46
N ASP A 69 9.94 21.28 -13.65
CA ASP A 69 10.37 21.54 -12.27
C ASP A 69 9.36 21.04 -11.21
N ASP A 70 8.28 20.40 -11.63
CA ASP A 70 7.20 19.95 -10.73
C ASP A 70 7.37 18.48 -10.31
N ILE A 71 6.94 18.17 -9.08
CA ILE A 71 6.90 16.80 -8.56
C ILE A 71 5.46 16.41 -8.31
N ILE A 72 5.03 15.29 -8.89
CA ILE A 72 3.71 14.70 -8.63
C ILE A 72 3.83 13.70 -7.49
N LEU A 73 3.17 13.98 -6.37
CA LEU A 73 3.14 13.13 -5.19
C LEU A 73 1.89 12.25 -5.20
N GLY A 74 2.04 11.03 -5.70
CA GLY A 74 0.98 10.05 -5.86
C GLY A 74 0.74 9.16 -4.63
N ASP A 75 0.30 7.94 -4.88
CA ASP A 75 -0.10 6.97 -3.85
C ASP A 75 1.04 6.62 -2.88
N ALA A 76 2.27 6.49 -3.36
CA ALA A 76 3.44 6.27 -2.51
C ALA A 76 3.60 7.35 -1.43
N PHE A 77 3.31 8.61 -1.75
CA PHE A 77 3.29 9.68 -0.75
C PHE A 77 2.01 9.68 0.08
N LEU A 78 0.85 9.50 -0.56
CA LEU A 78 -0.46 9.58 0.10
C LEU A 78 -0.73 8.44 1.10
N ARG A 79 -0.03 7.31 1.02
CA ARG A 79 -0.05 6.26 2.07
C ARG A 79 0.63 6.71 3.37
N ASN A 80 1.50 7.72 3.30
CA ASN A 80 2.32 8.21 4.41
C ASN A 80 1.78 9.48 5.07
N VAL A 81 0.68 10.02 4.53
CA VAL A 81 0.06 11.25 5.05
C VAL A 81 -1.46 11.14 5.10
N TYR A 82 -2.05 11.82 6.05
CA TYR A 82 -3.44 12.22 5.96
C TYR A 82 -3.50 13.64 5.39
N ALA A 83 -4.06 13.78 4.19
CA ALA A 83 -4.16 15.06 3.49
C ALA A 83 -5.61 15.53 3.40
N VAL A 84 -5.86 16.79 3.78
CA VAL A 84 -7.15 17.46 3.64
C VAL A 84 -6.99 18.61 2.67
N TYR A 85 -7.82 18.61 1.64
CA TYR A 85 -7.90 19.68 0.65
C TYR A 85 -9.21 20.43 0.88
N ASN A 86 -9.10 21.67 1.38
CA ASN A 86 -10.24 22.56 1.49
C ASN A 86 -10.13 23.60 0.37
N TYR A 87 -11.16 23.65 -0.45
CA TYR A 87 -11.18 24.50 -1.62
C TYR A 87 -11.74 25.91 -1.36
N GLY A 88 -12.18 26.19 -0.13
CA GLY A 88 -12.88 27.43 0.24
C GLY A 88 -14.32 27.47 -0.29
N ASP A 89 -14.96 28.64 -0.10
CA ASP A 89 -16.31 28.88 -0.58
C ASP A 89 -16.29 29.47 -1.99
N PHE A 90 -16.74 28.69 -2.97
CA PHE A 90 -16.82 29.11 -4.38
C PHE A 90 -18.12 29.79 -4.77
N VAL A 91 -19.12 29.76 -3.89
CA VAL A 91 -20.41 30.39 -4.14
C VAL A 91 -20.27 31.86 -3.79
N LYS A 92 -20.32 32.73 -4.80
CA LYS A 92 -20.57 34.16 -4.57
C LYS A 92 -21.92 34.26 -3.87
N THR A 93 -21.91 34.37 -2.55
CA THR A 93 -23.09 34.77 -1.82
C THR A 93 -23.46 36.18 -2.30
N GLU A 94 -24.75 36.49 -2.38
CA GLU A 94 -25.28 37.81 -2.78
C GLU A 94 -24.65 38.98 -1.98
N SER A 95 -24.05 38.68 -0.82
CA SER A 95 -23.32 39.62 0.02
C SER A 95 -21.86 39.88 -0.39
N GLY A 96 -21.34 39.22 -1.44
CA GLY A 96 -20.00 39.47 -1.97
C GLY A 96 -18.84 39.05 -1.04
N HIS A 97 -19.12 38.29 0.01
CA HIS A 97 -18.12 37.83 0.95
C HIS A 97 -17.76 36.35 0.67
N ASN A 98 -16.52 36.12 0.22
CA ASN A 98 -15.91 34.79 0.23
C ASN A 98 -15.64 34.43 1.70
N THR A 99 -16.36 33.47 2.27
CA THR A 99 -16.30 33.22 3.72
C THR A 99 -15.15 32.31 4.16
N SER A 100 -14.41 31.68 3.25
CA SER A 100 -13.21 30.89 3.59
C SER A 100 -12.19 30.82 2.46
N SER A 101 -10.89 30.94 2.81
CA SER A 101 -9.78 30.76 1.86
C SER A 101 -9.46 29.28 1.68
N PRO A 102 -9.04 28.85 0.47
CA PRO A 102 -8.59 27.49 0.25
C PRO A 102 -7.33 27.19 1.07
N PHE A 103 -7.19 25.95 1.52
CA PHE A 103 -6.00 25.47 2.21
C PHE A 103 -5.77 23.97 2.01
N ILE A 104 -4.53 23.56 2.23
CA ILE A 104 -4.13 22.15 2.31
C ILE A 104 -3.57 21.90 3.70
N GLN A 105 -3.99 20.82 4.35
CA GLN A 105 -3.42 20.35 5.60
C GLN A 105 -2.88 18.94 5.40
N ILE A 106 -1.68 18.70 5.91
CA ILE A 106 -0.99 17.42 5.82
C ILE A 106 -0.58 17.00 7.23
N LEU A 107 -0.94 15.78 7.61
CA LEU A 107 -0.50 15.13 8.84
C LEU A 107 0.35 13.91 8.48
N PRO A 108 1.67 13.91 8.76
CA PRO A 108 2.52 12.74 8.57
C PRO A 108 2.04 11.56 9.44
N LEU A 109 2.03 10.36 8.87
CA LEU A 109 1.59 9.13 9.55
C LEU A 109 2.76 8.19 9.87
N THR A 110 3.87 8.33 9.16
CA THR A 110 4.95 7.34 9.18
C THR A 110 6.04 7.67 10.19
N ASN A 111 6.35 6.69 11.05
CA ASN A 111 7.52 6.73 11.92
C ASN A 111 8.70 6.04 11.20
N SER A 112 9.76 6.80 10.89
CA SER A 112 10.88 6.30 10.09
C SER A 112 11.63 5.11 10.72
N THR A 113 11.77 5.09 12.04
CA THR A 113 12.45 4.00 12.75
C THR A 113 11.65 2.71 12.66
N ALA A 114 10.36 2.75 13.01
CA ALA A 114 9.48 1.59 12.93
C ALA A 114 9.35 1.07 11.48
N ALA A 115 9.23 1.99 10.52
CA ALA A 115 9.15 1.68 9.10
C ALA A 115 10.42 0.97 8.57
N SER A 116 11.59 1.36 9.06
CA SER A 116 12.86 0.72 8.72
C SER A 116 12.96 -0.72 9.23
N GLU A 117 12.45 -0.96 10.43
CA GLU A 117 12.41 -2.31 11.03
C GLU A 117 11.45 -3.21 10.26
N GLU A 118 10.23 -2.71 10.00
CA GLU A 118 9.20 -3.44 9.24
C GLU A 118 9.65 -3.77 7.81
N PHE A 119 10.33 -2.82 7.14
CA PHE A 119 10.80 -3.03 5.76
C PHE A 119 11.64 -4.29 5.62
N LYS A 120 12.58 -4.55 6.53
CA LYS A 120 13.51 -5.68 6.41
C LYS A 120 12.78 -7.01 6.45
N GLU A 121 11.86 -7.15 7.40
CA GLU A 121 11.08 -8.38 7.58
C GLU A 121 10.08 -8.56 6.42
N ALA A 122 9.29 -7.54 6.13
CA ALA A 122 8.25 -7.60 5.10
C ALA A 122 8.87 -7.84 3.71
N ARG A 123 9.98 -7.17 3.39
CA ARG A 123 10.66 -7.33 2.11
C ARG A 123 11.35 -8.68 1.99
N ALA A 124 12.01 -9.17 3.04
CA ALA A 124 12.60 -10.50 3.03
C ALA A 124 11.53 -11.56 2.75
N LYS A 125 10.42 -11.50 3.47
CA LYS A 125 9.27 -12.40 3.29
C LYS A 125 8.66 -12.30 1.89
N ALA A 126 8.52 -11.09 1.34
CA ALA A 126 7.99 -10.91 -0.01
C ALA A 126 8.89 -11.50 -1.11
N LEU A 127 10.19 -11.66 -0.83
CA LEU A 127 11.15 -12.26 -1.76
C LEU A 127 11.27 -13.78 -1.59
N GLU A 128 10.68 -14.38 -0.54
CA GLU A 128 10.71 -15.82 -0.33
C GLU A 128 9.98 -16.56 -1.46
N GLY A 129 10.66 -17.54 -2.05
CA GLY A 129 10.10 -18.34 -3.15
C GLY A 129 10.10 -17.65 -4.52
N LEU A 130 10.56 -16.40 -4.60
CA LEU A 130 10.76 -15.73 -5.89
C LEU A 130 12.07 -16.17 -6.57
N PRO A 131 12.19 -15.99 -7.90
CA PRO A 131 13.42 -16.25 -8.64
C PRO A 131 14.65 -15.49 -8.10
N PRO A 132 15.87 -15.86 -8.54
CA PRO A 132 17.07 -15.13 -8.19
C PRO A 132 16.95 -13.63 -8.51
N GLN A 133 17.48 -12.80 -7.62
CA GLN A 133 17.47 -11.35 -7.83
C GLN A 133 18.39 -10.96 -9.00
N LEU A 134 18.00 -9.95 -9.77
CA LEU A 134 18.80 -9.33 -10.82
C LEU A 134 19.99 -8.56 -10.23
N ASP A 135 21.17 -8.68 -10.84
CA ASP A 135 22.24 -7.70 -10.65
C ASP A 135 21.86 -6.42 -11.39
N VAL A 136 21.42 -5.41 -10.62
CA VAL A 136 20.92 -4.13 -11.13
C VAL A 136 21.85 -3.44 -12.12
N LYS A 137 23.17 -3.69 -12.05
CA LYS A 137 24.16 -3.11 -12.97
C LYS A 137 24.01 -3.63 -14.40
N THR A 138 23.44 -4.83 -14.55
CA THR A 138 23.28 -5.54 -15.81
C THR A 138 21.90 -5.36 -16.44
N VAL A 139 21.02 -4.55 -15.85
CA VAL A 139 19.64 -4.36 -16.34
C VAL A 139 19.56 -3.86 -17.78
N ASN A 140 20.57 -3.12 -18.24
CA ASN A 140 20.66 -2.57 -19.59
C ASN A 140 21.55 -3.40 -20.52
N ASP A 141 22.07 -4.54 -20.06
CA ASP A 141 22.87 -5.45 -20.87
C ASP A 141 21.95 -6.35 -21.69
N PRO A 142 22.39 -6.85 -22.86
CA PRO A 142 21.61 -7.77 -23.67
C PRO A 142 21.26 -9.09 -22.95
N THR A 143 22.05 -9.45 -21.93
CA THR A 143 21.84 -10.63 -21.09
C THR A 143 21.98 -10.27 -19.62
N PRO A 144 20.91 -9.74 -18.99
CA PRO A 144 20.91 -9.41 -17.58
C PRO A 144 21.22 -10.63 -16.73
N LYS A 145 21.99 -10.45 -15.65
CA LYS A 145 22.51 -11.54 -14.83
C LYS A 145 21.83 -11.58 -13.49
N ALA A 146 21.63 -12.78 -12.96
CA ALA A 146 21.31 -12.93 -11.55
C ALA A 146 22.48 -12.44 -10.70
N LEU A 147 22.15 -11.78 -9.59
CA LEU A 147 23.10 -11.43 -8.54
C LEU A 147 23.78 -12.73 -8.07
N PRO A 148 25.12 -12.73 -7.92
CA PRO A 148 25.80 -13.90 -7.40
C PRO A 148 25.23 -14.22 -6.03
N SER A 149 24.69 -15.43 -5.89
CA SER A 149 24.30 -15.97 -4.59
C SER A 149 25.55 -15.95 -3.72
N THR A 150 25.61 -15.00 -2.79
CA THR A 150 26.56 -15.11 -1.70
C THR A 150 26.01 -16.25 -0.86
N SER A 151 26.40 -17.48 -1.19
CA SER A 151 26.29 -18.59 -0.27
C SER A 151 27.00 -18.14 0.99
N SER A 152 26.25 -17.72 2.00
CA SER A 152 26.74 -17.63 3.36
C SER A 152 27.10 -19.05 3.76
N SER A 153 28.30 -19.47 3.37
CA SER A 153 28.95 -20.67 3.86
C SER A 153 29.32 -20.43 5.32
N SER A 154 28.33 -20.59 6.21
CA SER A 154 28.54 -20.74 7.64
C SER A 154 29.23 -22.09 7.89
N LYS A 155 30.55 -22.11 7.70
CA LYS A 155 31.40 -23.20 8.17
C LYS A 155 31.57 -23.09 9.69
N ASN A 156 30.88 -24.00 10.38
CA ASN A 156 31.32 -24.75 11.55
C ASN A 156 31.89 -24.00 12.77
N GLY A 157 31.02 -23.71 13.73
CA GLY A 157 31.37 -23.58 15.15
C GLY A 157 30.70 -24.71 15.93
N THR A 158 31.44 -25.80 16.14
CA THR A 158 31.11 -26.91 17.04
C THR A 158 31.00 -26.40 18.48
N GLY A 159 29.84 -26.61 19.13
CA GLY A 159 29.70 -26.38 20.56
C GLY A 159 28.27 -26.36 21.09
N GLY A 160 27.70 -27.54 21.38
CA GLY A 160 26.81 -27.72 22.53
C GLY A 160 25.29 -27.56 22.33
N SER A 161 24.59 -28.60 22.79
CA SER A 161 23.24 -28.57 23.39
C SER A 161 22.04 -28.84 22.47
N ASN A 162 21.76 -30.14 22.36
CA ASN A 162 20.50 -30.77 21.97
C ASN A 162 19.26 -30.11 22.61
N LEU A 163 18.36 -29.54 21.80
CA LEU A 163 17.02 -29.13 22.25
C LEU A 163 15.87 -29.40 21.26
N ASN A 164 16.09 -30.11 20.15
CA ASN A 164 15.02 -30.42 19.18
C ASN A 164 14.72 -31.92 19.01
N ALA A 165 14.92 -32.69 20.07
CA ALA A 165 14.39 -34.06 20.22
C ALA A 165 12.93 -34.06 20.70
N ALA A 166 12.08 -33.19 20.14
CA ALA A 166 10.67 -33.07 20.52
C ALA A 166 9.70 -32.85 19.34
N LEU A 167 10.14 -32.92 18.08
CA LEU A 167 9.25 -32.78 16.92
C LEU A 167 9.48 -33.86 15.85
N SER A 168 9.81 -35.07 16.30
CA SER A 168 9.93 -36.27 15.45
C SER A 168 8.92 -37.36 15.85
N LYS A 169 7.73 -36.95 16.32
CA LYS A 169 6.66 -37.86 16.74
C LYS A 169 5.32 -37.60 16.06
N SER A 170 5.35 -37.12 14.81
CA SER A 170 4.16 -37.04 13.97
C SER A 170 4.48 -37.30 12.51
N LEU A 171 5.22 -38.38 12.22
CA LEU A 171 5.18 -39.01 10.89
C LEU A 171 5.54 -40.49 11.02
N SER A 172 4.55 -41.31 11.34
CA SER A 172 4.62 -42.76 11.18
C SER A 172 3.22 -43.31 10.91
N SER A 173 2.77 -43.11 9.67
CA SER A 173 1.76 -43.90 8.94
C SER A 173 1.51 -43.13 7.64
N VAL A 174 1.69 -43.61 6.42
CA VAL A 174 1.78 -44.95 5.83
C VAL A 174 2.42 -44.70 4.46
N SER A 175 3.40 -45.51 4.08
CA SER A 175 3.71 -45.74 2.67
C SER A 175 2.87 -46.92 2.23
N ASP A 176 2.07 -46.75 1.17
CA ASP A 176 1.74 -47.85 0.26
C ASP A 176 1.31 -47.29 -1.10
N ASN A 177 1.99 -47.77 -2.14
CA ASN A 177 1.66 -47.56 -3.55
C ASN A 177 0.52 -48.51 -3.95
N SER A 178 -0.58 -48.00 -4.51
CA SER A 178 -1.24 -48.60 -5.71
C SER A 178 -2.52 -47.87 -6.14
N SER A 179 -2.64 -47.70 -7.46
CA SER A 179 -3.87 -47.66 -8.28
C SER A 179 -5.01 -46.69 -7.94
N GLY A 180 -4.97 -45.49 -8.55
CA GLY A 180 -5.91 -45.01 -9.59
C GLY A 180 -7.44 -45.11 -9.49
N SER A 181 -8.07 -45.59 -8.41
CA SER A 181 -9.54 -45.82 -8.40
C SER A 181 -10.33 -45.21 -7.23
N ASP A 182 -9.69 -44.57 -6.25
CA ASP A 182 -10.39 -44.09 -5.04
C ASP A 182 -10.86 -42.63 -5.08
N SER A 183 -10.35 -41.82 -6.01
CA SER A 183 -10.69 -40.38 -6.11
C SER A 183 -12.14 -40.08 -6.52
N LEU A 184 -12.88 -41.07 -7.04
CA LEU A 184 -14.29 -40.89 -7.44
C LEU A 184 -15.27 -41.13 -6.29
N LYS A 185 -14.90 -41.91 -5.27
CA LYS A 185 -15.77 -42.18 -4.11
C LYS A 185 -15.77 -41.01 -3.12
N THR A 186 -14.67 -40.27 -3.04
CA THR A 186 -14.55 -39.09 -2.16
C THR A 186 -15.29 -37.87 -2.72
N LEU A 187 -15.45 -37.76 -4.05
CA LEU A 187 -16.19 -36.67 -4.68
C LEU A 187 -17.71 -36.86 -4.62
N ALA A 188 -18.20 -38.10 -4.69
CA ALA A 188 -19.63 -38.42 -4.56
C ALA A 188 -20.17 -38.19 -3.13
N SER A 189 -19.29 -38.23 -2.11
CA SER A 189 -19.63 -38.00 -0.70
C SER A 189 -19.85 -36.51 -0.35
N LEU A 190 -19.37 -35.58 -1.19
CA LEU A 190 -19.44 -34.13 -0.94
C LEU A 190 -20.64 -33.42 -1.60
N ALA A 191 -21.39 -34.11 -2.46
CA ALA A 191 -22.56 -33.54 -3.14
C ALA A 191 -23.69 -33.04 -2.19
N PRO A 192 -24.03 -33.72 -1.07
CA PRO A 192 -25.12 -33.25 -0.21
C PRO A 192 -24.72 -32.08 0.71
N ILE A 193 -23.43 -31.86 0.96
CA ILE A 193 -22.94 -30.78 1.84
C ILE A 193 -22.98 -29.43 1.12
N ALA A 194 -22.72 -29.40 -0.19
CA ALA A 194 -22.76 -28.18 -0.99
C ALA A 194 -24.17 -27.59 -1.16
N LEU A 195 -25.23 -28.43 -1.16
CA LEU A 195 -26.62 -27.95 -1.24
C LEU A 195 -27.12 -27.32 0.07
N GLY A 196 -26.56 -27.71 1.22
CA GLY A 196 -26.94 -27.15 2.53
C GLY A 196 -26.51 -25.69 2.73
N PHE A 197 -25.30 -25.34 2.25
CA PHE A 197 -24.77 -23.98 2.37
C PHE A 197 -25.49 -22.98 1.44
N LEU A 198 -25.92 -23.44 0.26
CA LEU A 198 -26.68 -22.59 -0.67
C LEU A 198 -28.06 -22.22 -0.08
N GLY A 199 -28.78 -23.18 0.51
CA GLY A 199 -30.08 -22.94 1.14
C GLY A 199 -30.00 -22.01 2.36
N ALA A 200 -28.97 -22.16 3.20
CA ALA A 200 -28.75 -21.31 4.37
C ALA A 200 -28.46 -19.85 3.98
N SER A 201 -27.68 -19.63 2.92
CA SER A 201 -27.37 -18.29 2.42
C SER A 201 -28.60 -17.56 1.88
N VAL A 202 -29.48 -18.26 1.16
CA VAL A 202 -30.73 -17.69 0.63
C VAL A 202 -31.72 -17.38 1.76
N GLY A 203 -31.84 -18.27 2.75
CA GLY A 203 -32.68 -18.01 3.94
C GLY A 203 -32.24 -16.79 4.73
N LEU A 204 -30.92 -16.62 4.93
CA LEU A 204 -30.36 -15.46 5.62
C LEU A 204 -30.59 -14.16 4.83
N LEU A 205 -30.51 -14.21 3.51
CA LEU A 205 -30.77 -13.05 2.64
C LEU A 205 -32.24 -12.61 2.71
N LEU A 206 -33.19 -13.55 2.72
CA LEU A 206 -34.61 -13.23 2.87
C LEU A 206 -34.95 -12.63 4.24
N ILE A 207 -34.31 -13.10 5.31
CA ILE A 207 -34.47 -12.54 6.66
C ILE A 207 -33.93 -11.10 6.71
N LEU A 208 -32.75 -10.84 6.13
CA LEU A 208 -32.18 -9.49 6.08
C LEU A 208 -33.08 -8.53 5.29
N ILE A 209 -33.63 -8.97 4.15
CA ILE A 209 -34.58 -8.16 3.38
C ILE A 209 -35.82 -7.85 4.22
N ALA A 210 -36.37 -8.82 4.95
CA ALA A 210 -37.54 -8.61 5.81
C ALA A 210 -37.27 -7.63 6.97
N VAL A 211 -36.07 -7.67 7.56
CA VAL A 211 -35.67 -6.72 8.62
C VAL A 211 -35.51 -5.31 8.07
N VAL A 212 -34.91 -5.16 6.88
CA VAL A 212 -34.74 -3.85 6.23
C VAL A 212 -36.08 -3.27 5.81
N THR A 213 -36.98 -4.06 5.21
CA THR A 213 -38.31 -3.59 4.83
C THR A 213 -39.14 -3.22 6.05
N TYR A 214 -39.08 -4.02 7.13
CA TYR A 214 -39.74 -3.68 8.39
C TYR A 214 -39.18 -2.39 9.01
N GLY A 215 -37.87 -2.19 8.99
CA GLY A 215 -37.22 -0.95 9.43
C GLY A 215 -37.65 0.28 8.62
N LEU A 216 -37.76 0.14 7.30
CA LEU A 216 -38.22 1.23 6.42
C LEU A 216 -39.73 1.53 6.60
N LEU A 217 -40.55 0.54 6.96
CA LEU A 217 -41.96 0.75 7.30
C LEU A 217 -42.12 1.45 8.65
N GLN A 218 -41.32 1.07 9.65
CA GLN A 218 -41.25 1.75 10.96
C GLN A 218 -40.76 3.21 10.83
N LEU A 219 -39.79 3.47 9.94
CA LEU A 219 -39.31 4.83 9.64
C LEU A 219 -40.34 5.68 8.90
N ARG A 220 -41.27 5.07 8.16
CA ARG A 220 -42.41 5.76 7.54
C ARG A 220 -43.48 6.18 8.55
N GLU A 221 -43.69 5.42 9.63
CA GLU A 221 -44.59 5.83 10.72
C GLU A 221 -44.01 6.94 11.61
N GLN A 222 -42.68 7.14 11.61
CA GLN A 222 -42.02 8.23 12.34
C GLN A 222 -41.86 9.53 11.52
N GLY A 223 -42.47 9.60 10.34
CA GLY A 223 -42.48 10.80 9.48
C GLY A 223 -43.39 11.92 9.98
N SER A 224 -43.18 12.42 11.21
CA SER A 224 -43.61 13.77 11.59
C SER A 224 -42.66 14.34 12.64
N THR A 225 -41.88 15.33 12.19
CA THR A 225 -40.98 16.23 12.96
C THR A 225 -39.77 15.62 13.68
N ARG A 226 -38.55 15.88 13.17
CA ARG A 226 -37.53 16.70 13.87
C ARG A 226 -36.24 16.88 13.05
N THR A 227 -35.86 18.14 12.93
CA THR A 227 -34.58 18.68 12.43
C THR A 227 -33.41 18.14 13.26
N ALA A 228 -32.42 17.52 12.61
CA ALA A 228 -31.17 17.13 13.26
C ALA A 228 -30.27 18.37 13.40
N ALA A 229 -30.28 19.00 14.58
CA ALA A 229 -29.28 19.96 14.97
C ALA A 229 -27.97 19.22 15.26
N TYR A 230 -27.02 19.30 14.33
CA TYR A 230 -25.65 18.87 14.55
C TYR A 230 -25.00 19.76 15.62
N VAL A 231 -24.55 19.15 16.72
CA VAL A 231 -23.76 19.85 17.75
C VAL A 231 -22.30 19.40 17.59
N PRO A 232 -21.39 20.25 17.09
CA PRO A 232 -19.99 19.90 16.97
C PRO A 232 -19.32 19.75 18.34
N LEU A 233 -18.49 18.72 18.47
CA LEU A 233 -17.62 18.50 19.63
C LEU A 233 -16.49 19.55 19.63
N PRO A 234 -16.32 20.33 20.72
CA PRO A 234 -15.22 21.28 20.82
C PRO A 234 -13.91 20.53 21.05
N LEU A 235 -13.01 20.54 20.05
CA LEU A 235 -11.62 20.20 20.27
C LEU A 235 -10.94 21.34 21.04
N LYS A 236 -10.25 20.98 22.13
CA LYS A 236 -9.52 21.91 23.00
C LYS A 236 -8.43 22.60 22.18
N ARG A 237 -8.65 23.90 21.91
CA ARG A 237 -7.70 24.76 21.21
C ARG A 237 -6.51 25.06 22.12
N GLU A 238 -5.38 24.43 21.88
CA GLU A 238 -4.09 24.88 22.42
C GLU A 238 -3.80 26.28 21.83
N GLN A 239 -3.55 27.26 22.69
CA GLN A 239 -3.25 28.62 22.29
C GLN A 239 -1.85 28.68 21.67
N VAL A 240 -1.76 28.57 20.35
CA VAL A 240 -0.56 28.97 19.60
C VAL A 240 -0.78 30.39 19.07
N GLY A 241 0.17 31.26 19.41
CA GLY A 241 0.07 32.71 19.30
C GLY A 241 -0.35 33.23 17.92
N GLY A 242 -1.08 34.35 17.95
CA GLY A 242 -1.66 34.99 16.77
C GLY A 242 -0.62 35.27 15.68
N TYR A 243 -0.86 34.69 14.51
CA TYR A 243 -0.17 35.04 13.28
C TYR A 243 -0.71 36.38 12.80
N LYS A 244 0.17 37.37 12.64
CA LYS A 244 -0.16 38.68 12.08
C LYS A 244 -0.37 38.52 10.57
N ASP A 245 -1.50 39.00 10.10
CA ASP A 245 -1.87 39.05 8.69
C ASP A 245 -1.10 40.20 8.04
N ASP A 246 0.05 39.88 7.43
CA ASP A 246 0.79 40.83 6.61
C ASP A 246 0.13 40.88 5.23
N GLY A 247 -0.57 41.97 4.98
CA GLY A 247 -1.45 42.14 3.82
C GLY A 247 -0.76 42.04 2.45
N GLN A 248 -1.58 41.58 1.50
CA GLN A 248 -1.55 41.93 0.08
C GLN A 248 -0.28 41.52 -0.72
N GLY A 249 -0.15 40.21 -0.98
CA GLY A 249 0.52 39.73 -2.20
C GLY A 249 -0.46 39.74 -3.38
N ARG A 250 -0.40 40.75 -4.24
CA ARG A 250 -1.01 40.72 -5.59
C ARG A 250 -0.24 39.71 -6.43
N TYR A 251 -0.88 38.62 -6.84
CA TYR A 251 -0.37 37.77 -7.92
C TYR A 251 -0.92 38.29 -9.26
N ASP A 252 -0.14 39.15 -9.91
CA ASP A 252 -0.32 39.44 -11.33
C ASP A 252 0.41 38.34 -12.12
N THR A 253 -0.33 37.37 -12.65
CA THR A 253 0.19 36.47 -13.69
C THR A 253 -0.36 36.90 -15.04
N PRO A 254 0.47 37.39 -15.98
CA PRO A 254 0.02 37.59 -17.35
C PRO A 254 -0.01 36.22 -18.04
N PHE A 255 -1.21 35.70 -18.29
CA PHE A 255 -1.42 34.65 -19.29
C PHE A 255 -1.01 35.22 -20.66
N ARG A 256 0.07 34.69 -21.23
CA ARG A 256 0.45 34.94 -22.61
C ARG A 256 0.10 33.69 -23.41
N GLY A 257 -0.86 33.86 -24.34
CA GLY A 257 -1.22 32.85 -25.34
C GLY A 257 -0.21 32.77 -26.48
#